data_AF-A0A2H1ECJ2-F1
#
_entry.id   AF-A0A2H1ECJ2-F1
#
_cell.length_a   1.000
_cell.length_b   1.000
_cell.length_c   1.000
_cell.angle_alpha   90.00
_cell.angle_beta   90.00
_cell.angle_gamma   90.00
#
_symmetry.space_group_name_H-M   'P 1'
#
loop_
_entity.id
_entity.type
_entity.pdbx_description
1 polymer ?
#
loop_
_entity_poly.entity_id
_entity_poly.type
_entity_poly.pdbx_seq_one_letter_code
_entity_poly.pdbx_strand_id
1 'polypeptide(L)'
;MSEKHIVVQGATCECQYGNAPDILKVASHSYEYANDKEARQKPIATSLEIGQPFEKNTFGNCKLQPTPGGYKPCQPNLTEWQGFYEDAILKNGGYILLENSKAICAIAGAPCVKVADHAQVAEACSQNMKNADKDTSAQLNPMVNPAEIGKVPTLKSAIEEGA
;
A
#
# COMPACT_ATOMS: atom_id res chain seq x y z
N MET A 1 20.10 -0.20 4.73
CA MET A 1 19.22 0.22 3.62
C MET A 1 17.81 -0.04 4.08
N SER A 2 17.06 0.99 4.50
CA SER A 2 15.68 0.78 4.94
C SER A 2 14.86 0.30 3.75
N GLU A 3 14.20 -0.84 3.90
CA GLU A 3 13.31 -1.42 2.90
C GLU A 3 12.12 -0.46 2.71
N LYS A 4 12.14 0.35 1.66
CA LYS A 4 11.04 1.27 1.38
C LYS A 4 9.93 0.51 0.69
N HIS A 5 8.74 0.52 1.28
CA HIS A 5 7.58 -0.12 0.70
C HIS A 5 6.82 0.81 -0.24
N ILE A 6 6.27 0.22 -1.31
CA ILE A 6 5.40 0.90 -2.29
C ILE A 6 3.99 1.00 -1.70
N VAL A 7 3.32 2.12 -1.90
CA VAL A 7 1.96 2.33 -1.41
C VAL A 7 0.96 1.71 -2.40
N VAL A 8 0.01 0.92 -1.91
CA VAL A 8 -1.04 0.30 -2.73
C VAL A 8 -2.44 0.77 -2.33
N GLN A 9 -3.43 0.40 -3.14
CA GLN A 9 -4.85 0.54 -2.80
C GLN A 9 -5.16 0.06 -1.39
N GLY A 10 -5.91 0.88 -0.64
CA GLY A 10 -6.23 0.58 0.76
C GLY A 10 -5.23 1.14 1.77
N ALA A 11 -4.20 1.87 1.30
CA ALA A 11 -3.23 2.51 2.18
C ALA A 11 -3.91 3.48 3.15
N THR A 12 -3.51 3.43 4.42
CA THR A 12 -4.04 4.35 5.43
C THR A 12 -3.20 5.62 5.42
N CYS A 13 -3.85 6.77 5.21
CA CYS A 13 -3.24 8.07 5.23
C CYS A 13 -3.70 8.88 6.45
N GLU A 14 -2.80 9.70 6.99
CA GLU A 14 -3.06 10.55 8.14
C GLU A 14 -2.63 11.98 7.85
N CYS A 15 -3.50 12.95 8.13
CA CYS A 15 -3.13 14.37 8.08
C CYS A 15 -2.60 14.83 9.43
N GLN A 16 -1.45 15.53 9.44
CA GLN A 16 -0.85 16.10 10.66
C GLN A 16 -1.77 17.10 11.39
N TYR A 17 -2.68 17.74 10.64
CA TYR A 17 -3.65 18.69 11.16
C TYR A 17 -5.05 18.09 11.33
N GLY A 18 -5.25 16.84 10.91
CA GLY A 18 -6.48 16.08 11.06
C GLY A 18 -6.50 15.30 12.38
N ASN A 19 -7.63 14.67 12.66
CA ASN A 19 -7.83 13.83 13.86
C ASN A 19 -8.27 12.40 13.52
N ALA A 20 -8.54 12.11 12.25
CA ALA A 20 -8.92 10.78 11.81
C ALA A 20 -8.06 10.35 10.61
N PRO A 21 -7.61 9.08 10.57
CA PRO A 21 -7.04 8.49 9.38
C PRO A 21 -8.13 8.21 8.32
N ASP A 22 -7.76 8.19 7.06
CA ASP A 22 -8.62 7.80 5.94
C ASP A 22 -7.88 6.84 5.00
N ILE A 23 -8.64 6.13 4.16
CA ILE A 23 -8.13 5.09 3.28
C ILE A 23 -8.00 5.64 1.86
N LEU A 24 -6.81 5.47 1.28
CA LEU A 24 -6.51 5.87 -0.10
C LEU A 24 -7.12 4.88 -1.09
N LYS A 25 -7.85 5.44 -2.06
CA LYS A 25 -8.45 4.76 -3.20
C LYS A 25 -7.82 5.27 -4.49
N VAL A 26 -7.11 4.38 -5.17
CA VAL A 26 -6.50 4.57 -6.47
C VAL A 26 -7.61 4.57 -7.53
N ALA A 27 -7.87 5.74 -8.12
CA ALA A 27 -8.81 5.89 -9.23
C ALA A 27 -8.12 6.17 -10.57
N SER A 28 -6.81 6.46 -10.55
CA SER A 28 -6.05 6.86 -11.74
C SER A 28 -5.84 5.75 -12.76
N HIS A 29 -5.75 4.49 -12.34
CA HIS A 29 -5.49 3.35 -13.23
C HIS A 29 -5.80 2.00 -12.58
N SER A 30 -5.82 0.95 -13.40
CA SER A 30 -6.06 -0.44 -12.99
C SER A 30 -5.17 -1.43 -13.74
N TYR A 31 -3.90 -1.05 -14.01
CA TYR A 31 -2.98 -1.85 -14.82
C TYR A 31 -1.81 -2.42 -14.03
N GLU A 32 -1.28 -1.65 -13.08
CA GLU A 32 -0.10 -2.03 -12.30
C GLU A 32 -0.51 -2.44 -10.88
N TYR A 33 -0.35 -3.73 -10.57
CA TYR A 33 -0.71 -4.32 -9.28
C TYR A 33 0.54 -4.77 -8.53
N ALA A 34 0.53 -4.62 -7.21
CA ALA A 34 1.61 -5.09 -6.35
C ALA A 34 1.13 -6.22 -5.44
N ASN A 35 1.93 -7.29 -5.34
CA ASN A 35 1.70 -8.44 -4.46
C ASN A 35 0.29 -9.06 -4.61
N ASP A 36 -0.13 -9.22 -5.87
CA ASP A 36 -1.38 -9.88 -6.24
C ASP A 36 -1.11 -10.78 -7.45
N LYS A 37 -1.24 -12.10 -7.26
CA LYS A 37 -1.07 -13.10 -8.33
C LYS A 37 -2.10 -12.96 -9.45
N GLU A 38 -3.28 -12.42 -9.17
CA GLU A 38 -4.35 -12.25 -10.14
C GLU A 38 -4.43 -10.83 -10.70
N ALA A 39 -3.60 -9.90 -10.21
CA ALA A 39 -3.57 -8.51 -10.64
C ALA A 39 -4.97 -7.87 -10.66
N ARG A 40 -5.70 -7.95 -9.54
CA ARG A 40 -7.10 -7.49 -9.46
C ARG A 40 -7.41 -6.51 -8.33
N GLN A 41 -6.78 -6.65 -7.17
CA GLN A 41 -7.25 -6.00 -5.95
C GLN A 41 -6.33 -4.91 -5.40
N LYS A 42 -5.04 -4.93 -5.76
CA LYS A 42 -4.03 -4.03 -5.17
C LYS A 42 -3.30 -3.18 -6.23
N PRO A 43 -3.99 -2.26 -6.94
CA PRO A 43 -3.31 -1.32 -7.82
C PRO A 43 -2.35 -0.43 -7.01
N ILE A 44 -1.22 -0.08 -7.61
CA ILE A 44 -0.20 0.78 -7.00
C ILE A 44 -0.72 2.22 -6.94
N ALA A 45 -0.50 2.93 -5.84
CA ALA A 45 -0.88 4.33 -5.74
C ALA A 45 0.14 5.22 -6.48
N THR A 46 -0.36 6.23 -7.20
CA THR A 46 0.49 7.13 -8.00
C THR A 46 0.36 8.59 -7.60
N SER A 47 1.35 9.40 -7.98
CA SER A 47 1.34 10.85 -7.79
C SER A 47 0.17 11.58 -8.46
N LEU A 48 -0.56 10.91 -9.36
CA LEU A 48 -1.75 11.43 -10.04
C LEU A 48 -3.03 11.36 -9.20
N GLU A 49 -2.97 10.76 -8.02
CA GLU A 49 -4.06 10.76 -7.04
C GLU A 49 -4.17 12.15 -6.36
N ILE A 50 -4.63 13.14 -7.13
CA ILE A 50 -4.88 14.52 -6.70
C ILE A 50 -6.37 14.77 -6.49
N GLY A 51 -6.72 15.85 -5.78
CA GLY A 51 -8.10 16.15 -5.40
C GLY A 51 -8.54 15.35 -4.18
N GLN A 52 -9.41 14.36 -4.39
CA GLN A 52 -10.12 13.61 -3.34
C GLN A 52 -9.99 12.08 -3.52
N PRO A 53 -8.78 11.50 -3.40
CA PRO A 53 -8.57 10.07 -3.60
C PRO A 53 -8.90 9.23 -2.35
N PHE A 54 -9.71 9.73 -1.40
CA PHE A 54 -9.96 9.04 -0.14
C PHE A 54 -11.39 8.49 -0.07
N GLU A 55 -11.58 7.38 0.63
CA GLU A 55 -12.89 6.72 0.70
C GLU A 55 -13.91 7.53 1.52
N LYS A 56 -13.53 8.00 2.71
CA LYS A 56 -14.42 8.81 3.55
C LYS A 56 -14.38 10.29 3.20
N ASN A 57 -13.45 10.70 2.34
CA ASN A 57 -13.24 12.09 1.93
C ASN A 57 -13.10 13.05 3.13
N THR A 58 -12.57 12.57 4.25
CA THR A 58 -12.40 13.40 5.45
C THR A 58 -11.33 12.86 6.40
N PHE A 59 -10.47 13.76 6.87
CA PHE A 59 -9.49 13.48 7.94
C PHE A 59 -9.98 13.96 9.32
N GLY A 60 -11.30 14.05 9.52
CA GLY A 60 -11.91 14.56 10.74
C GLY A 60 -11.95 16.09 10.74
N ASN A 61 -11.46 16.74 11.80
CA ASN A 61 -11.44 18.21 11.92
C ASN A 61 -10.07 18.79 11.59
N CYS A 62 -10.02 19.84 10.77
CA CYS A 62 -8.77 20.49 10.37
C CYS A 62 -8.39 21.63 11.33
N LYS A 63 -7.27 21.49 12.05
CA LYS A 63 -6.76 22.54 12.95
C LYS A 63 -6.44 23.87 12.26
N LEU A 64 -6.20 23.85 10.94
CA LEU A 64 -5.92 25.05 10.14
C LEU A 64 -7.17 25.86 9.77
N GLN A 65 -8.37 25.36 10.06
CA GLN A 65 -9.63 26.05 9.78
C GLN A 65 -10.44 26.25 11.07
N PRO A 66 -10.03 27.18 11.95
CA PRO A 66 -10.77 27.49 13.17
C PRO A 66 -12.11 28.14 12.84
N THR A 67 -13.13 27.79 13.62
CA THR A 67 -14.46 28.41 13.62
C THR A 67 -14.84 28.85 15.03
N PRO A 68 -15.80 29.78 15.20
CA PRO A 68 -16.19 30.31 16.51
C PRO A 68 -16.66 29.27 17.56
N GLY A 69 -16.86 28.00 17.15
CA GLY A 69 -17.24 26.90 18.03
C GLY A 69 -16.41 25.62 17.82
N GLY A 70 -15.25 25.68 17.17
CA GLY A 70 -14.39 24.52 16.95
C GLY A 70 -13.53 24.63 15.69
N TYR A 71 -13.52 23.56 14.89
CA TYR A 71 -12.74 23.46 13.66
C TYR A 71 -13.62 22.88 12.55
N LYS A 72 -13.46 23.38 11.32
CA LYS A 72 -14.18 22.81 10.17
C LYS A 72 -13.74 21.37 9.88
N PRO A 73 -14.65 20.54 9.35
CA PRO A 73 -14.26 19.22 8.85
C PRO A 73 -13.24 19.37 7.72
N CYS A 74 -12.20 18.54 7.75
CA CYS A 74 -11.15 18.53 6.74
C CYS A 74 -11.70 17.91 5.46
N GLN A 75 -11.82 18.72 4.40
CA GLN A 75 -12.02 18.20 3.06
C GLN A 75 -10.65 18.08 2.39
N PRO A 76 -10.13 16.86 2.17
CA PRO A 76 -8.85 16.68 1.53
C PRO A 76 -8.96 17.21 0.10
N ASN A 77 -8.11 18.16 -0.25
CA ASN A 77 -7.94 18.60 -1.62
C ASN A 77 -6.45 18.58 -1.92
N LEU A 78 -5.98 17.43 -2.39
CA LEU A 78 -4.55 17.22 -2.65
C LEU A 78 -4.14 17.93 -3.93
N THR A 79 -3.10 18.77 -3.84
CA THR A 79 -2.56 19.50 -4.99
C THR A 79 -1.45 18.71 -5.66
N GLU A 80 -0.57 18.11 -4.86
CA GLU A 80 0.58 17.34 -5.34
C GLU A 80 1.07 16.37 -4.26
N TRP A 81 1.83 15.38 -4.69
CA TRP A 81 2.59 14.47 -3.83
C TRP A 81 4.08 14.82 -3.89
N GLN A 82 4.79 14.69 -2.77
CA GLN A 82 6.24 14.86 -2.68
C GLN A 82 6.89 13.60 -2.14
N GLY A 83 8.14 13.33 -2.54
CA GLY A 83 8.88 12.14 -2.10
C GLY A 83 8.39 10.85 -2.76
N PHE A 84 7.87 10.96 -3.98
CA PHE A 84 7.60 9.82 -4.87
C PHE A 84 8.90 9.29 -5.48
N TYR A 85 8.86 8.09 -6.05
CA TYR A 85 10.00 7.48 -6.72
C TYR A 85 10.12 7.99 -8.17
N GLU A 86 11.13 8.79 -8.45
CA GLU A 86 11.30 9.48 -9.75
C GLU A 86 11.81 8.54 -10.85
N ASP A 87 12.54 7.48 -10.51
CA ASP A 87 13.19 6.59 -11.48
C ASP A 87 12.23 5.56 -12.11
N ALA A 88 10.99 5.43 -11.64
CA ALA A 88 9.97 4.55 -12.22
C ALA A 88 8.66 5.29 -12.47
N ILE A 89 8.33 5.41 -13.76
CA ILE A 89 7.10 6.01 -14.25
C ILE A 89 6.15 4.89 -14.68
N LEU A 90 4.91 4.94 -14.21
CA LEU A 90 3.87 3.99 -14.62
C LEU A 90 3.34 4.33 -16.01
N LYS A 91 2.58 3.42 -16.62
CA LYS A 91 1.99 3.63 -17.95
C LYS A 91 1.04 4.82 -18.01
N ASN A 92 0.45 5.19 -16.88
CA ASN A 92 -0.40 6.35 -16.73
C ASN A 92 0.39 7.68 -16.65
N GLY A 93 1.72 7.64 -16.65
CA GLY A 93 2.58 8.82 -16.49
C GLY A 93 2.73 9.28 -15.03
N GLY A 94 2.19 8.53 -14.06
CA GLY A 94 2.32 8.81 -12.64
C GLY A 94 3.57 8.17 -12.04
N TYR A 95 4.12 8.80 -11.01
CA TYR A 95 5.23 8.26 -10.23
C TYR A 95 4.71 7.36 -9.11
N ILE A 96 5.51 6.36 -8.73
CA ILE A 96 5.18 5.44 -7.63
C ILE A 96 5.27 6.17 -6.29
N LEU A 97 4.22 6.04 -5.47
CA LEU A 97 4.24 6.51 -4.10
C LEU A 97 4.96 5.52 -3.18
N LEU A 98 5.79 6.06 -2.29
CA LEU A 98 6.54 5.35 -1.26
C LEU A 98 5.95 5.67 0.12
N GLU A 99 6.29 4.86 1.12
CA GLU A 99 5.88 5.11 2.53
C GLU A 99 6.26 6.51 3.05
N ASN A 100 7.37 7.07 2.55
CA ASN A 100 7.86 8.38 2.95
C ASN A 100 7.25 9.52 2.12
N SER A 101 6.43 9.21 1.12
CA SER A 101 5.74 10.20 0.32
C SER A 101 4.75 10.98 1.18
N LYS A 102 4.69 12.30 0.94
CA LYS A 102 3.78 13.21 1.64
C LYS A 102 2.93 13.97 0.63
N ALA A 103 1.64 14.10 0.90
CA ALA A 103 0.76 14.90 0.05
C ALA A 103 0.59 16.32 0.60
N ILE A 104 0.47 17.26 -0.32
CA ILE A 104 0.17 18.67 -0.05
C ILE A 104 -1.32 18.88 -0.21
N CYS A 105 -1.95 19.47 0.80
CA CYS A 105 -3.34 19.90 0.73
C CYS A 105 -3.41 21.39 0.38
N ALA A 106 -4.36 21.79 -0.48
CA ALA A 106 -4.59 23.18 -0.87
C ALA A 106 -4.83 24.12 0.32
N ILE A 107 -5.35 23.60 1.43
CA ILE A 107 -5.59 24.37 2.67
C ILE A 107 -4.29 24.63 3.43
N ALA A 108 -3.39 23.65 3.49
CA ALA A 108 -2.14 23.75 4.24
C ALA A 108 -1.03 24.43 3.43
N GLY A 109 -1.04 24.27 2.10
CA GLY A 109 0.03 24.74 1.21
C GLY A 109 1.39 24.09 1.47
N ALA A 110 1.44 23.06 2.33
CA ALA A 110 2.63 22.36 2.78
C ALA A 110 2.36 20.84 2.89
N PRO A 111 3.40 19.99 2.87
CA PRO A 111 3.24 18.54 2.95
C PRO A 111 2.69 18.10 4.32
N CYS A 112 1.37 17.85 4.37
CA CYS A 112 0.63 17.63 5.61
C CYS A 112 0.09 16.19 5.76
N VAL A 113 -0.18 15.49 4.66
CA VAL A 113 -0.68 14.10 4.69
C VAL A 113 0.49 13.15 4.58
N LYS A 114 0.60 12.20 5.51
CA LYS A 114 1.59 11.11 5.52
C LYS A 114 0.89 9.78 5.29
N VAL A 115 1.62 8.81 4.74
CA VAL A 115 1.17 7.42 4.67
C VAL A 115 1.52 6.74 5.99
N ALA A 116 0.52 6.20 6.68
CA ALA A 116 0.68 5.47 7.94
C ALA A 116 0.80 3.97 7.71
N ASP A 117 0.06 3.43 6.74
CA ASP A 117 0.12 2.04 6.34
C ASP A 117 0.13 1.96 4.81
N HIS A 118 1.10 1.25 4.25
CA HIS A 118 1.25 1.09 2.79
C HIS A 118 0.27 0.08 2.18
N ALA A 119 -0.51 -0.64 3.02
CA ALA A 119 -1.50 -1.66 2.69
C ALA A 119 -1.00 -2.83 1.83
N GLN A 120 0.32 -3.04 1.81
CA GLN A 120 0.87 -4.23 1.17
C GLN A 120 0.70 -5.42 2.11
N VAL A 121 -0.13 -6.37 1.71
CA VAL A 121 -0.16 -7.69 2.34
C VAL A 121 0.79 -8.59 1.58
N ALA A 122 1.87 -9.04 2.24
CA ALA A 122 2.81 -10.00 1.71
C ALA A 122 2.12 -11.37 1.57
N GLU A 123 1.86 -11.80 0.33
CA GLU A 123 1.38 -13.15 0.08
C GLU A 123 2.54 -14.14 0.21
N ALA A 124 2.34 -15.23 0.96
CA ALA A 124 3.34 -16.29 1.09
C ALA A 124 3.62 -16.92 -0.28
N CYS A 125 4.75 -16.56 -0.87
CA CYS A 125 5.26 -17.15 -2.08
C CYS A 125 6.46 -18.04 -1.77
N SER A 126 6.76 -19.02 -2.64
CA SER A 126 7.94 -19.88 -2.52
C SER A 126 9.25 -19.09 -2.45
N GLN A 127 9.28 -17.88 -3.02
CA GLN A 127 10.39 -16.93 -2.88
C GLN A 127 10.52 -16.39 -1.44
N ASN A 128 9.40 -16.05 -0.79
CA ASN A 128 9.36 -15.57 0.59
C ASN A 128 9.85 -16.67 1.56
N MET A 129 9.47 -17.92 1.29
CA MET A 129 9.94 -19.08 2.07
C MET A 129 11.46 -19.31 1.95
N LYS A 130 12.07 -18.97 0.81
CA LYS A 130 13.53 -19.06 0.60
C LYS A 130 14.28 -17.93 1.30
N ASN A 131 13.69 -16.73 1.35
CA ASN A 131 14.26 -15.56 2.02
C ASN A 131 13.99 -15.54 3.53
N ALA A 132 13.03 -16.35 4.00
CA ALA A 132 12.74 -16.50 5.42
C ALA A 132 13.93 -17.14 6.15
N ASP A 133 14.26 -16.59 7.32
CA ASP A 133 15.29 -17.14 8.19
C ASP A 133 14.88 -18.55 8.63
N LYS A 134 15.72 -19.54 8.31
CA LYS A 134 15.38 -20.96 8.49
C LYS A 134 15.29 -21.33 9.97
N ASP A 135 16.15 -20.74 10.79
CA ASP A 135 16.17 -21.00 12.24
C ASP A 135 14.93 -20.43 12.92
N THR A 136 14.53 -19.20 12.55
CA THR A 136 13.29 -18.58 13.06
C THR A 136 12.05 -19.33 12.59
N SER A 137 12.03 -19.77 11.33
CA SER A 137 10.91 -20.53 10.76
C SER A 137 10.75 -21.90 11.42
N ALA A 138 11.87 -22.59 11.71
CA ALA A 138 11.88 -23.88 12.38
C ALA A 138 11.45 -23.80 13.86
N GLN A 139 11.76 -22.71 14.56
CA GLN A 139 11.32 -22.48 15.94
C GLN A 139 9.83 -22.16 16.04
N LEU A 140 9.31 -21.34 15.13
CA LEU A 140 7.88 -20.97 15.12
C LEU A 140 6.99 -22.12 14.64
N ASN A 141 7.47 -22.94 13.70
CA ASN A 141 6.69 -24.04 13.15
C ASN A 141 7.53 -25.32 12.93
N PRO A 142 7.87 -26.04 14.01
CA PRO A 142 8.74 -27.23 13.94
C PRO A 142 8.15 -28.41 13.16
N MET A 143 6.85 -28.40 12.82
CA MET A 143 6.21 -29.44 12.01
C MET A 143 6.24 -29.15 10.50
N VAL A 144 6.66 -27.95 10.10
CA VAL A 144 6.62 -27.51 8.71
C VAL A 144 8.04 -27.23 8.23
N ASN A 145 8.51 -28.04 7.28
CA ASN A 145 9.83 -27.86 6.70
C ASN A 145 9.73 -26.83 5.54
N PRO A 146 10.34 -25.63 5.64
CA PRO A 146 10.20 -24.58 4.63
C PRO A 146 10.76 -24.98 3.24
N ALA A 147 11.60 -26.02 3.17
CA ALA A 147 12.11 -26.58 1.92
C ALA A 147 11.07 -27.37 1.10
N GLU A 148 9.98 -27.83 1.73
CA GLU A 148 8.93 -28.62 1.08
C GLU A 148 7.71 -27.77 0.68
N ILE A 149 7.60 -26.52 1.17
CA ILE A 149 6.51 -25.60 0.82
C ILE A 149 6.79 -24.97 -0.55
N GLY A 150 6.27 -25.61 -1.59
CA GLY A 150 6.42 -25.15 -2.97
C GLY A 150 6.40 -26.30 -3.99
N LYS A 151 6.56 -27.54 -3.54
CA LYS A 151 6.24 -28.72 -4.34
C LYS A 151 4.72 -28.91 -4.29
N VAL A 152 4.00 -28.26 -5.21
CA VAL A 152 2.66 -28.73 -5.55
C VAL A 152 2.82 -30.19 -5.97
N PRO A 153 2.11 -31.17 -5.38
CA PRO A 153 2.09 -32.49 -5.96
C PRO A 153 1.41 -32.35 -7.31
N THR A 154 2.19 -32.33 -8.38
CA THR A 154 1.67 -32.50 -9.73
C THR A 154 0.92 -33.83 -9.72
N LEU A 155 -0.41 -33.77 -9.87
CA LEU A 155 -1.37 -34.89 -9.96
C LEU A 155 -1.05 -35.93 -11.06
N LYS A 156 0.12 -35.88 -11.70
CA LYS A 156 0.54 -36.81 -12.74
C LYS A 156 1.10 -38.14 -12.23
N SER A 157 1.46 -38.27 -10.95
CA SER A 157 2.07 -39.50 -10.43
C SER A 157 1.07 -40.52 -9.85
N ALA A 158 -0.24 -40.28 -9.95
CA ALA A 158 -1.26 -41.21 -9.42
C ALA A 158 -1.85 -42.18 -10.47
N ILE A 159 -1.36 -42.18 -11.72
CA ILE A 159 -1.91 -43.02 -12.80
C ILE A 159 -1.01 -44.22 -13.16
N GLU A 160 0.25 -44.28 -12.73
CA GLU A 160 1.18 -45.35 -13.14
C GLU A 160 1.44 -46.47 -12.11
N GLU A 161 0.81 -46.46 -10.94
CA GLU A 161 0.87 -47.58 -9.98
C GLU A 161 -0.47 -48.37 -9.93
N GLY A 162 -1.08 -48.56 -11.10
CA GLY A 162 -2.36 -49.25 -11.24
C GLY A 162 -2.54 -49.90 -12.60
N ALA A 163 -1.60 -50.75 -13.01
CA ALA A 163 -1.75 -51.72 -14.09
C ALA A 163 -0.99 -53.01 -13.74
#